data_AF-A0A5E8VJZ2-F1
#
_entry.id   AF-A0A5E8VJZ2-F1
#
_cell.length_a   1.000
_cell.length_b   1.000
_cell.length_c   1.000
_cell.angle_alpha   90.00
_cell.angle_beta   90.00
_cell.angle_gamma   90.00
#
_symmetry.space_group_name_H-M   'P 1'
#
loop_
_entity.id
_entity.type
_entity.pdbx_description
1 polymer ?
#
loop_
_entity_poly.entity_id
_entity_poly.type
_entity_poly.pdbx_seq_one_letter_code
_entity_poly.pdbx_strand_id
1 'polypeptide(L)'
;MTEPAKLSVALHNETATAQLMADLALLVGPGDVITLTGDLGAGKTAAARSLIRYLAGDEELEVPSPTFTLVQGYELPPFPVLHADLYRVEDESELEEIGLSPLPDATLVLIEWPERAPSAMPQDRIDIALTHRPALGSSARAADITGYGKSVAVVARLKVLREFLDASGYMDATRRRMAGDASTRSYARLLRDDEVVILMNFPQRPDGAALYNGKSYSAAVHLAENVKPFVAIDEGLRAQGLSAPAIHHFDLDHGFLISEDFGSEGVIEGDPPRPIVERYEAATDVLAALHDKTLPETLPLDGQTYAIPVFDIGAMLIEIGLMPEWYLPDRNAPLADEQRAEFFAMWRELLKKPLTAPKTWIIRDYHSPNLIWLGNRTGIERVGVIDFQDAVLGPQSYDVVSLLQDARIDVPENIELTLLSRYIKARRAADAGFDAADFAELYAIMSAQRNTRLLGTFARLNRRDGKPHYLRHQPRIWTYLQRSLAHPALGSLRDWYLANVPPPQG
;
A
#
# COMPACT_ATOMS: atom_id res chain seq x y z
N MET A 1 17.23 25.60 13.94
CA MET A 1 16.74 25.43 12.56
C MET A 1 17.60 24.36 11.93
N THR A 2 17.00 23.33 11.34
CA THR A 2 17.71 22.27 10.62
C THR A 2 18.43 22.87 9.41
N GLU A 3 19.66 22.44 9.13
CA GLU A 3 20.40 22.89 7.95
C GLU A 3 19.66 22.46 6.66
N PRO A 4 19.55 23.34 5.65
CA PRO A 4 18.82 23.00 4.42
C PRO A 4 19.53 21.91 3.62
N ALA A 5 18.76 20.95 3.09
CA ALA A 5 19.27 19.98 2.12
C ALA A 5 19.30 20.59 0.72
N LYS A 6 20.37 20.32 -0.05
CA LYS A 6 20.56 20.87 -1.39
C LYS A 6 20.85 19.77 -2.41
N LEU A 7 20.30 19.92 -3.60
CA LEU A 7 20.51 19.05 -4.77
C LEU A 7 20.60 19.91 -6.03
N SER A 8 21.65 19.73 -6.81
CA SER A 8 21.81 20.38 -8.12
C SER A 8 21.75 19.32 -9.23
N VAL A 9 20.90 19.55 -10.24
CA VAL A 9 20.66 18.61 -11.34
C VAL A 9 20.83 19.31 -12.68
N ALA A 10 21.56 18.68 -13.60
CA ALA A 10 21.60 19.09 -15.00
C ALA A 10 20.41 18.47 -15.76
N LEU A 11 19.65 19.30 -16.47
CA LEU A 11 18.47 18.91 -17.22
C LEU A 11 18.74 19.17 -18.71
N HIS A 12 19.03 18.13 -19.47
CA HIS A 12 19.47 18.28 -20.87
C HIS A 12 18.35 18.77 -21.81
N ASN A 13 17.09 18.49 -21.47
CA ASN A 13 15.92 18.80 -22.28
C ASN A 13 14.65 18.86 -21.39
N GLU A 14 13.50 19.10 -22.01
CA GLU A 14 12.21 19.17 -21.32
C GLU A 14 11.80 17.83 -20.70
N THR A 15 12.18 16.70 -21.31
CA THR A 15 11.94 15.35 -20.77
C THR A 15 12.66 15.16 -19.43
N ALA A 16 13.92 15.62 -19.31
CA ALA A 16 14.67 15.57 -18.06
C ALA A 16 13.99 16.40 -16.95
N THR A 17 13.43 17.56 -17.30
CA THR A 17 12.60 18.37 -16.39
C THR A 17 11.36 17.58 -15.95
N ALA A 18 10.64 16.97 -16.89
CA ALA A 18 9.45 16.18 -16.57
C ALA A 18 9.76 14.98 -15.66
N GLN A 19 10.88 14.29 -15.90
CA GLN A 19 11.35 13.18 -15.05
C GLN A 19 11.71 13.65 -13.65
N LEU A 20 12.44 14.78 -13.51
CA LEU A 20 12.72 15.37 -12.20
C LEU A 20 11.43 15.68 -11.43
N MET A 21 10.44 16.26 -12.10
CA MET A 21 9.16 16.61 -11.47
C MET A 21 8.33 15.37 -11.12
N ALA A 22 8.39 14.30 -11.91
CA ALA A 22 7.77 13.02 -11.58
C ALA A 22 8.45 12.32 -10.39
N ASP A 23 9.79 12.36 -10.32
CA ASP A 23 10.54 11.84 -9.17
C ASP A 23 10.18 12.61 -7.89
N LEU A 24 10.05 13.94 -7.97
CA LEU A 24 9.61 14.76 -6.84
C LEU A 24 8.15 14.48 -6.46
N ALA A 25 7.26 14.28 -7.43
CA ALA A 25 5.86 13.93 -7.22
C ALA A 25 5.65 12.60 -6.47
N LEU A 26 6.64 11.69 -6.48
CA LEU A 26 6.62 10.47 -5.67
C LEU A 26 6.88 10.71 -4.18
N LEU A 27 7.38 11.89 -3.82
CA LEU A 27 7.90 12.23 -2.50
C LEU A 27 7.12 13.35 -1.80
N VAL A 28 6.29 14.09 -2.52
CA VAL A 28 5.46 15.18 -1.99
C VAL A 28 4.01 14.76 -1.81
N GLY A 29 3.29 15.47 -0.96
CA GLY A 29 1.90 15.23 -0.64
C GLY A 29 1.10 16.50 -0.28
N PRO A 30 -0.11 16.30 0.27
CA PRO A 30 -0.95 17.40 0.73
C PRO A 30 -0.24 18.27 1.77
N GLY A 31 -0.28 19.60 1.58
CA GLY A 31 0.33 20.58 2.49
C GLY A 31 1.80 20.90 2.20
N ASP A 32 2.44 20.22 1.24
CA ASP A 32 3.76 20.62 0.77
C ASP A 32 3.68 21.87 -0.12
N VAL A 33 4.77 22.65 -0.14
CA VAL A 33 4.89 23.88 -0.92
C VAL A 33 6.16 23.81 -1.75
N ILE A 34 6.02 24.00 -3.06
CA ILE A 34 7.12 24.03 -4.02
C ILE A 34 7.16 25.42 -4.65
N THR A 35 8.30 26.09 -4.57
CA THR A 35 8.51 27.38 -5.23
C THR A 35 9.40 27.22 -6.45
N LEU A 36 9.12 27.99 -7.50
CA LEU A 36 9.80 27.96 -8.78
C LEU A 36 10.33 29.37 -9.09
N THR A 37 11.65 29.53 -9.09
CA THR A 37 12.33 30.80 -9.42
C THR A 37 13.20 30.62 -10.66
N GLY A 38 13.41 31.70 -11.40
CA GLY A 38 14.29 31.74 -12.57
C GLY A 38 13.85 32.81 -13.57
N ASP A 39 14.72 33.12 -14.53
CA ASP A 39 14.43 34.13 -15.55
C ASP A 39 13.19 33.79 -16.39
N LEU A 40 12.72 34.77 -17.17
CA LEU A 40 11.66 34.56 -18.15
C LEU A 40 12.11 33.48 -19.16
N GLY A 41 11.30 32.44 -19.36
CA GLY A 41 11.65 31.32 -20.23
C GLY A 41 12.54 30.24 -19.59
N ALA A 42 12.88 30.35 -18.30
CA ALA A 42 13.66 29.35 -17.57
C ALA A 42 12.97 27.97 -17.47
N GLY A 43 11.65 27.92 -17.66
CA GLY A 43 10.87 26.67 -17.70
C GLY A 43 10.01 26.39 -16.46
N LYS A 44 9.76 27.40 -15.61
CA LYS A 44 8.94 27.29 -14.39
C LYS A 44 7.56 26.65 -14.65
N THR A 45 6.75 27.25 -15.52
CA THR A 45 5.44 26.71 -15.90
C THR A 45 5.53 25.31 -16.52
N ALA A 46 6.61 25.00 -17.26
CA ALA A 46 6.81 23.66 -17.81
C ALA A 46 7.06 22.62 -16.71
N ALA A 47 7.81 22.98 -15.67
CA ALA A 47 8.01 22.14 -14.49
C ALA A 47 6.70 21.93 -13.72
N ALA A 48 5.96 23.01 -13.43
CA ALA A 48 4.65 22.92 -12.76
C ALA A 48 3.66 22.03 -13.54
N ARG A 49 3.56 22.25 -14.85
CA ARG A 49 2.74 21.43 -15.76
C ARG A 49 3.13 19.96 -15.73
N SER A 50 4.42 19.66 -15.75
CA SER A 50 4.89 18.28 -15.76
C SER A 50 4.50 17.56 -14.47
N LEU A 51 4.64 18.21 -13.31
CA LEU A 51 4.21 17.66 -12.02
C LEU A 51 2.70 17.43 -11.98
N ILE A 52 1.89 18.41 -12.41
CA ILE A 52 0.43 18.33 -12.39
C ILE A 52 -0.07 17.21 -13.30
N ARG A 53 0.44 17.11 -14.53
CA ARG A 53 0.10 16.04 -15.48
C ARG A 53 0.46 14.66 -14.94
N TYR A 54 1.64 14.52 -14.32
CA TYR A 54 2.04 13.28 -13.70
C TYR A 54 1.10 12.88 -12.55
N LEU A 55 0.77 13.82 -11.65
CA LEU A 55 -0.18 13.57 -10.55
C LEU A 55 -1.59 13.27 -11.05
N ALA A 56 -2.03 13.89 -12.14
CA ALA A 56 -3.30 13.60 -12.80
C ALA A 56 -3.32 12.19 -13.41
N GLY A 57 -2.16 11.67 -13.83
CA GLY A 57 -2.09 10.48 -14.68
C GLY A 57 -2.59 10.76 -16.10
N ASP A 58 -2.53 12.02 -16.53
CA ASP A 58 -3.03 12.50 -17.82
C ASP A 58 -2.00 13.46 -18.43
N GLU A 59 -1.32 13.00 -19.49
CA GLU A 59 -0.30 13.76 -20.21
C GLU A 59 -0.89 14.89 -21.07
N GLU A 60 -2.18 14.80 -21.41
CA GLU A 60 -2.89 15.75 -22.27
C GLU A 60 -3.56 16.86 -21.47
N LEU A 61 -3.74 16.69 -20.15
CA LEU A 61 -4.35 17.67 -19.26
C LEU A 61 -3.82 19.09 -19.53
N GLU A 62 -4.74 20.03 -19.75
CA GLU A 62 -4.41 21.44 -19.94
C GLU A 62 -3.97 22.07 -18.62
N VAL A 63 -2.72 22.53 -18.58
CA VAL A 63 -2.16 23.28 -17.45
C VAL A 63 -1.56 24.57 -18.01
N PRO A 64 -2.38 25.61 -18.26
CA PRO A 64 -1.89 26.89 -18.76
C PRO A 64 -1.08 27.60 -17.68
N SER A 65 -0.34 28.65 -18.07
CA SER A 65 0.32 29.52 -17.10
C SER A 65 -0.75 30.37 -16.40
N PRO A 66 -0.86 30.36 -15.06
CA PRO A 66 -1.84 31.18 -14.35
C PRO A 66 -1.41 32.65 -14.28
N THR A 67 -0.54 33.16 -15.17
CA THR A 67 -0.04 34.54 -15.15
C THR A 67 -1.16 35.61 -15.20
N PHE A 68 -2.32 35.29 -15.78
CA PHE A 68 -3.49 36.19 -15.82
C PHE A 68 -4.53 35.89 -14.75
N THR A 69 -4.72 34.62 -14.40
CA THR A 69 -5.67 34.20 -13.35
C THR A 69 -5.06 34.28 -11.96
N LEU A 70 -3.75 34.49 -11.87
CA LEU A 70 -2.84 34.42 -10.72
C LEU A 70 -2.78 33.04 -10.06
N VAL A 71 -3.90 32.32 -9.98
CA VAL A 71 -4.04 31.02 -9.34
C VAL A 71 -4.94 30.11 -10.17
N GLN A 72 -4.64 28.81 -10.16
CA GLN A 72 -5.49 27.77 -10.74
C GLN A 72 -5.46 26.51 -9.88
N GLY A 73 -6.65 25.99 -9.55
CA GLY A 73 -6.82 24.77 -8.76
C GLY A 73 -7.06 23.53 -9.64
N TYR A 74 -6.57 22.39 -9.19
CA TYR A 74 -6.72 21.09 -9.84
C TYR A 74 -7.13 20.03 -8.81
N GLU A 75 -8.33 19.46 -8.99
CA GLU A 75 -8.81 18.32 -8.21
C GLU A 75 -8.25 17.03 -8.82
N LEU A 76 -7.05 16.62 -8.37
CA LEU A 76 -6.35 15.46 -8.93
C LEU A 76 -6.67 14.18 -8.14
N PRO A 77 -6.52 12.98 -8.74
CA PRO A 77 -6.81 11.71 -8.07
C PRO A 77 -6.10 11.50 -6.70
N PRO A 78 -4.82 11.88 -6.50
CA PRO A 78 -4.18 11.70 -5.20
C PRO A 78 -4.56 12.77 -4.17
N PHE A 79 -4.65 14.05 -4.58
CA PHE A 79 -5.00 15.19 -3.72
C PHE A 79 -5.12 16.49 -4.55
N PRO A 80 -5.75 17.55 -4.02
CA PRO A 80 -5.83 18.85 -4.68
C PRO A 80 -4.45 19.51 -4.88
N VAL A 81 -4.29 20.21 -5.99
CA VAL A 81 -3.10 21.02 -6.30
C VAL A 81 -3.51 22.45 -6.62
N LEU A 82 -2.78 23.42 -6.08
CA LEU A 82 -2.93 24.84 -6.40
C LEU A 82 -1.67 25.34 -7.11
N HIS A 83 -1.83 25.90 -8.30
CA HIS A 83 -0.73 26.48 -9.09
C HIS A 83 -0.90 27.99 -9.15
N ALA A 84 0.07 28.73 -8.60
CA ALA A 84 0.10 30.17 -8.55
C ALA A 84 1.28 30.75 -9.34
N ASP A 85 1.07 31.90 -9.96
CA ASP A 85 2.10 32.71 -10.62
C ASP A 85 2.02 34.14 -10.08
N LEU A 86 3.01 34.53 -9.28
CA LEU A 86 3.05 35.82 -8.61
C LEU A 86 3.69 36.92 -9.46
N TYR A 87 4.03 36.67 -10.72
CA TYR A 87 4.77 37.64 -11.56
C TYR A 87 4.17 39.04 -11.60
N ARG A 88 2.83 39.14 -11.46
CA ARG A 88 2.03 40.37 -11.49
C ARG A 88 1.57 40.88 -10.13
N VAL A 89 1.88 40.17 -9.05
CA VAL A 89 1.59 40.64 -7.70
C VAL A 89 2.55 41.78 -7.38
N GLU A 90 2.00 42.93 -7.00
CA GLU A 90 2.76 44.13 -6.64
C GLU A 90 2.90 44.24 -5.12
N ASP A 91 1.88 43.82 -4.38
CA ASP A 91 1.82 43.85 -2.91
C ASP A 91 1.48 42.48 -2.32
N GLU A 92 2.18 42.06 -1.26
CA GLU A 92 1.96 40.75 -0.62
C GLU A 92 0.56 40.59 -0.01
N SER A 93 -0.13 41.69 0.31
CA SER A 93 -1.52 41.66 0.80
C SER A 93 -2.50 41.09 -0.23
N GLU A 94 -2.18 41.13 -1.53
CA GLU A 94 -2.99 40.52 -2.60
C GLU A 94 -3.07 38.98 -2.46
N LEU A 95 -2.15 38.36 -1.71
CA LEU A 95 -2.17 36.91 -1.46
C LEU A 95 -3.42 36.45 -0.70
N GLU A 96 -4.02 37.31 0.11
CA GLU A 96 -5.30 37.00 0.79
C GLU A 96 -6.44 36.86 -0.23
N GLU A 97 -6.47 37.73 -1.24
CA GLU A 97 -7.53 37.75 -2.26
C GLU A 97 -7.46 36.55 -3.21
N ILE A 98 -6.25 36.07 -3.51
CA ILE A 98 -6.02 34.92 -4.40
C ILE A 98 -5.95 33.57 -3.65
N GLY A 99 -6.20 33.57 -2.34
CA GLY A 99 -6.31 32.35 -1.52
C GLY A 99 -4.97 31.69 -1.18
N LEU A 100 -3.89 32.46 -1.08
CA LEU A 100 -2.56 31.99 -0.68
C LEU A 100 -2.16 32.45 0.74
N SER A 101 -2.96 33.30 1.39
CA SER A 101 -2.77 33.71 2.77
C SER A 101 -4.10 33.59 3.56
N PRO A 102 -4.26 32.57 4.44
CA PRO A 102 -3.33 31.46 4.66
C PRO A 102 -3.28 30.51 3.44
N LEU A 103 -2.22 29.71 3.35
CA LEU A 103 -2.15 28.63 2.37
C LEU A 103 -3.23 27.58 2.65
N PRO A 104 -3.83 26.98 1.62
CA PRO A 104 -4.86 25.97 1.80
C PRO A 104 -4.28 24.71 2.45
N ASP A 105 -4.98 24.23 3.48
CA ASP A 105 -4.68 22.95 4.10
C ASP A 105 -4.90 21.78 3.12
N ALA A 106 -4.19 20.67 3.35
CA ALA A 106 -4.34 19.43 2.58
C ALA A 106 -4.25 19.59 1.04
N THR A 107 -3.52 20.62 0.58
CA THR A 107 -3.34 20.95 -0.83
C THR A 107 -1.86 21.09 -1.12
N LEU A 108 -1.37 20.54 -2.23
CA LEU A 108 -0.01 20.81 -2.70
C LEU A 108 0.00 22.17 -3.41
N VAL A 109 0.88 23.09 -3.02
CA VAL A 109 0.94 24.44 -3.61
C VAL A 109 2.22 24.61 -4.43
N LEU A 110 2.07 25.00 -5.69
CA LEU A 110 3.15 25.38 -6.60
C LEU A 110 3.13 26.90 -6.78
N ILE A 111 4.24 27.59 -6.50
CA ILE A 111 4.33 29.05 -6.59
C ILE A 111 5.45 29.45 -7.54
N GLU A 112 5.11 30.06 -8.67
CA GLU A 112 6.08 30.73 -9.54
C GLU A 112 6.34 32.16 -9.06
N TRP A 113 7.60 32.61 -9.18
CA TRP A 113 8.05 33.94 -8.75
C TRP A 113 7.83 34.24 -7.25
N PRO A 114 8.23 33.33 -6.33
CA PRO A 114 8.07 33.53 -4.88
C PRO A 114 8.72 34.81 -4.36
N GLU A 115 9.72 35.35 -5.06
CA GLU A 115 10.41 36.61 -4.73
C GLU A 115 9.52 37.85 -4.77
N ARG A 116 8.29 37.74 -5.31
CA ARG A 116 7.27 38.79 -5.27
C ARG A 116 6.58 38.90 -3.93
N ALA A 117 6.62 37.83 -3.13
CA ALA A 117 6.09 37.82 -1.78
C ALA A 117 6.99 37.03 -0.81
N PRO A 118 8.24 37.46 -0.60
CA PRO A 118 9.21 36.73 0.20
C PRO A 118 8.78 36.55 1.67
N SER A 119 7.99 37.47 2.24
CA SER A 119 7.60 37.39 3.65
C SER A 119 6.44 36.41 3.90
N ALA A 120 5.69 36.08 2.85
CA ALA A 120 4.61 35.09 2.88
C ALA A 120 5.05 33.64 2.62
N MET A 121 6.32 33.40 2.23
CA MET A 121 6.79 32.04 1.97
C MET A 121 6.90 31.23 3.27
N PRO A 122 6.32 30.01 3.33
CA PRO A 122 6.30 29.22 4.56
C PRO A 122 7.70 28.69 4.91
N GLN A 123 7.88 28.35 6.19
CA GLN A 123 9.15 27.79 6.68
C GLN A 123 9.42 26.38 6.13
N ASP A 124 8.38 25.57 6.00
CA ASP A 124 8.42 24.24 5.38
C ASP A 124 8.15 24.40 3.87
N ARG A 125 9.17 24.27 3.02
CA ARG A 125 9.02 24.39 1.54
C ARG A 125 10.21 23.82 0.77
N ILE A 126 10.01 23.60 -0.52
CA ILE A 126 11.03 23.20 -1.49
C ILE A 126 11.21 24.33 -2.49
N ASP A 127 12.40 24.93 -2.52
CA ASP A 127 12.73 25.97 -3.51
C ASP A 127 13.45 25.31 -4.69
N ILE A 128 12.96 25.53 -5.92
CA ILE A 128 13.59 25.07 -7.17
C ILE A 128 13.96 26.29 -8.01
N ALA A 129 15.25 26.56 -8.13
CA ALA A 129 15.78 27.58 -9.03
C ALA A 129 16.15 26.96 -10.39
N LEU A 130 15.52 27.42 -11.46
CA LEU A 130 15.78 26.99 -12.83
C LEU A 130 16.66 28.01 -13.55
N THR A 131 17.79 27.56 -14.10
CA THR A 131 18.72 28.41 -14.85
C THR A 131 19.02 27.83 -16.23
N HIS A 132 19.22 28.69 -17.23
CA HIS A 132 19.61 28.26 -18.56
C HIS A 132 21.05 27.70 -18.57
N ARG A 133 21.27 26.58 -19.28
CA ARG A 133 22.59 25.97 -19.45
C ARG A 133 22.94 25.85 -20.95
N PRO A 134 23.10 26.97 -21.68
CA PRO A 134 23.27 26.96 -23.13
C PRO A 134 24.49 26.15 -23.60
N ALA A 135 25.50 26.01 -22.75
CA ALA A 135 26.67 25.16 -23.02
C ALA A 135 26.34 23.66 -23.19
N LEU A 136 25.20 23.19 -22.67
CA LEU A 136 24.72 21.80 -22.77
C LEU A 136 23.60 21.63 -23.83
N GLY A 137 23.16 22.73 -24.47
CA GLY A 137 22.06 22.75 -25.43
C GLY A 137 21.10 23.92 -25.21
N SER A 138 20.35 24.31 -26.25
CA SER A 138 19.40 25.44 -26.17
C SER A 138 18.22 25.19 -25.22
N SER A 139 17.76 23.94 -25.12
CA SER A 139 16.74 23.49 -24.17
C SER A 139 17.30 23.14 -22.80
N ALA A 140 18.62 23.09 -22.62
CA ALA A 140 19.22 22.60 -21.40
C ALA A 140 19.06 23.61 -20.25
N ARG A 141 18.82 23.09 -19.06
CA ARG A 141 18.64 23.82 -17.80
C ARG A 141 19.50 23.20 -16.70
N ALA A 142 19.65 23.92 -15.60
CA ALA A 142 20.01 23.34 -14.31
C ALA A 142 18.88 23.65 -13.33
N ALA A 143 18.61 22.70 -12.44
CA ALA A 143 17.72 22.88 -11.30
C ALA A 143 18.55 22.80 -10.01
N ASP A 144 18.54 23.89 -9.24
CA ASP A 144 19.09 23.93 -7.89
C ASP A 144 17.91 23.86 -6.90
N ILE A 145 17.85 22.76 -6.16
CA ILE A 145 16.73 22.40 -5.29
C ILE A 145 17.18 22.51 -3.85
N THR A 146 16.44 23.27 -3.04
CA THR A 146 16.72 23.44 -1.61
C THR A 146 15.49 23.13 -0.77
N GLY A 147 15.62 22.21 0.18
CA GLY A 147 14.57 21.87 1.13
C GLY A 147 14.73 22.64 2.43
N TYR A 148 13.65 23.24 2.92
CA TYR A 148 13.58 23.96 4.19
C TYR A 148 12.61 23.28 5.16
N GLY A 149 12.89 23.40 6.46
CA GLY A 149 12.02 22.83 7.50
C GLY A 149 11.84 21.32 7.34
N LYS A 150 10.60 20.83 7.30
CA LYS A 150 10.28 19.41 7.08
C LYS A 150 10.72 18.91 5.70
N SER A 151 10.76 19.79 4.70
CA SER A 151 11.11 19.45 3.32
C SER A 151 12.60 19.16 3.10
N VAL A 152 13.45 19.38 4.11
CA VAL A 152 14.85 18.90 4.14
C VAL A 152 14.90 17.39 3.87
N ALA A 153 14.03 16.62 4.51
CA ALA A 153 13.98 15.17 4.33
C ALA A 153 13.53 14.77 2.92
N VAL A 154 12.61 15.55 2.32
CA VAL A 154 12.12 15.31 0.95
C VAL A 154 13.23 15.51 -0.07
N VAL A 155 14.00 16.60 0.01
CA VAL A 155 15.10 16.89 -0.93
C VAL A 155 16.26 15.91 -0.73
N ALA A 156 16.58 15.54 0.51
CA ALA A 156 17.56 14.48 0.77
C ALA A 156 17.13 13.14 0.16
N ARG A 157 15.84 12.77 0.28
CA ARG A 157 15.30 11.55 -0.32
C ARG A 157 15.26 11.62 -1.85
N LEU A 158 14.95 12.78 -2.44
CA LEU A 158 15.00 12.98 -3.90
C LEU A 158 16.41 12.74 -4.45
N LYS A 159 17.44 13.22 -3.75
CA LYS A 159 18.83 12.96 -4.12
C LYS A 159 19.12 11.46 -4.18
N VAL A 160 18.80 10.73 -3.11
CA VAL A 160 19.03 9.28 -3.04
C VAL A 160 18.22 8.52 -4.09
N LEU A 161 16.95 8.89 -4.30
CA LEU A 161 16.12 8.29 -5.36
C LEU A 161 16.77 8.43 -6.72
N ARG A 162 17.29 9.61 -7.04
CA ARG A 162 17.95 9.88 -8.32
C ARG A 162 19.30 9.14 -8.43
N GLU A 163 20.08 9.05 -7.37
CA GLU A 163 21.29 8.22 -7.34
C GLU A 163 20.97 6.73 -7.58
N PHE A 164 19.90 6.21 -6.99
CA PHE A 164 19.42 4.84 -7.22
C PHE A 164 18.95 4.62 -8.66
N LEU A 165 18.21 5.55 -9.25
CA LEU A 165 17.76 5.49 -10.65
C LEU A 165 18.94 5.56 -11.64
N ASP A 166 19.97 6.34 -11.33
CA ASP A 166 21.20 6.40 -12.14
C ASP A 166 21.96 5.08 -12.08
N ALA A 167 22.21 4.58 -10.86
CA ALA A 167 22.94 3.33 -10.65
C ALA A 167 22.23 2.10 -11.23
N SER A 168 20.89 2.12 -11.29
CA SER A 168 20.08 1.07 -11.92
C SER A 168 19.89 1.25 -13.43
N GLY A 169 20.33 2.36 -14.02
CA GLY A 169 20.18 2.63 -15.44
C GLY A 169 18.76 2.96 -15.88
N TYR A 170 17.90 3.43 -14.97
CA TYR A 170 16.53 3.88 -15.26
C TYR A 170 16.35 5.41 -15.12
N MET A 171 17.45 6.18 -14.99
CA MET A 171 17.41 7.64 -14.92
C MET A 171 16.62 8.27 -16.08
N ASP A 172 16.79 7.76 -17.30
CA ASP A 172 16.13 8.28 -18.50
C ASP A 172 14.80 7.59 -18.84
N ALA A 173 14.31 6.67 -18.00
CA ALA A 173 13.04 5.99 -18.25
C ALA A 173 11.84 6.97 -18.15
N THR A 174 10.80 6.78 -18.93
CA THR A 174 9.57 7.58 -18.77
C THR A 174 8.84 7.13 -17.50
N ARG A 175 8.42 8.08 -16.65
CA ARG A 175 7.63 7.79 -15.45
C ARG A 175 6.15 7.84 -15.77
N ARG A 176 5.40 6.81 -15.38
CA ARG A 176 3.93 6.84 -15.38
C ARG A 176 3.41 6.57 -13.98
N ARG A 177 2.52 7.45 -13.52
CA ARG A 177 1.93 7.35 -12.17
C ARG A 177 1.20 6.02 -12.00
N MET A 178 1.35 5.46 -10.80
CA MET A 178 0.48 4.40 -10.30
C MET A 178 -0.32 4.93 -9.11
N ALA A 179 -1.53 4.40 -8.91
CA ALA A 179 -2.24 4.65 -7.67
C ALA A 179 -1.47 4.01 -6.52
N GLY A 180 -1.26 4.77 -5.44
CA GLY A 180 -0.72 4.22 -4.19
C GLY A 180 -1.70 3.28 -3.52
N ASP A 181 -1.20 2.47 -2.60
CA ASP A 181 -2.03 1.68 -1.68
C ASP A 181 -2.44 2.51 -0.46
N ALA A 182 -3.10 1.90 0.52
CA ALA A 182 -3.51 2.60 1.74
C ALA A 182 -2.33 2.87 2.72
N SER A 183 -1.09 2.72 2.28
CA SER A 183 0.11 2.74 3.10
C SER A 183 1.02 3.92 2.76
N THR A 184 2.22 3.96 3.36
CA THR A 184 3.24 4.98 3.10
C THR A 184 4.06 4.74 1.83
N ARG A 185 3.74 3.68 1.07
CA ARG A 185 4.45 3.30 -0.15
C ARG A 185 3.94 4.10 -1.34
N SER A 186 4.85 4.54 -2.20
CA SER A 186 4.50 5.11 -3.51
C SER A 186 5.13 4.31 -4.64
N TYR A 187 4.44 4.29 -5.79
CA TYR A 187 4.81 3.48 -6.94
C TYR A 187 4.78 4.30 -8.22
N ALA A 188 5.66 3.97 -9.16
CA ALA A 188 5.62 4.44 -10.53
C ALA A 188 5.95 3.30 -11.49
N ARG A 189 5.36 3.31 -12.68
CA ARG A 189 5.90 2.54 -13.80
C ARG A 189 7.05 3.31 -14.42
N LEU A 190 8.16 2.62 -14.66
CA LEU A 190 9.27 3.11 -15.47
C LEU A 190 9.21 2.40 -16.81
N LEU A 191 9.14 3.19 -17.89
CA LEU A 191 9.10 2.69 -19.26
C LEU A 191 10.46 2.98 -19.91
N ARG A 192 11.15 1.93 -20.35
CA ARG A 192 12.43 2.02 -21.05
C ARG A 192 12.40 1.03 -22.21
N ASP A 193 12.49 1.53 -23.44
CA ASP A 193 12.32 0.73 -24.65
C ASP A 193 11.00 -0.07 -24.62
N ASP A 194 11.06 -1.39 -24.74
CA ASP A 194 9.91 -2.31 -24.63
C ASP A 194 9.71 -2.85 -23.19
N GLU A 195 10.50 -2.39 -22.23
CA GLU A 195 10.48 -2.84 -20.84
C GLU A 195 9.61 -1.91 -19.98
N VAL A 196 8.75 -2.52 -19.16
CA VAL A 196 7.97 -1.83 -18.13
C VAL A 196 8.26 -2.47 -16.79
N VAL A 197 8.76 -1.67 -15.84
CA VAL A 197 9.07 -2.10 -14.47
C VAL A 197 8.38 -1.18 -13.46
N ILE A 198 8.21 -1.67 -12.24
CA ILE A 198 7.65 -0.92 -11.12
C ILE A 198 8.79 -0.38 -10.26
N LEU A 199 8.88 0.94 -10.14
CA LEU A 199 9.63 1.60 -9.08
C LEU A 199 8.75 1.66 -7.83
N MET A 200 9.25 1.13 -6.72
CA MET A 200 8.65 1.27 -5.40
C MET A 200 9.54 2.16 -4.52
N ASN A 201 8.90 3.11 -3.86
CA ASN A 201 9.43 3.92 -2.78
C ASN A 201 8.77 3.48 -1.47
N PHE A 202 9.51 2.75 -0.64
CA PHE A 202 9.05 2.25 0.66
C PHE A 202 9.97 2.76 1.78
N PRO A 203 9.84 4.05 2.18
CA PRO A 203 10.60 4.59 3.29
C PRO A 203 10.31 3.83 4.59
N GLN A 204 11.31 3.77 5.47
CA GLN A 204 11.09 3.25 6.82
C GLN A 204 9.96 4.04 7.50
N ARG A 205 8.96 3.31 7.98
CA ARG A 205 7.87 3.91 8.74
C ARG A 205 8.40 4.36 10.11
N PRO A 206 8.06 5.58 10.56
CA PRO A 206 8.30 5.98 11.93
C PRO A 206 7.57 5.03 12.89
N ASP A 207 8.16 4.80 14.06
CA ASP A 207 7.49 4.04 15.12
C ASP A 207 6.17 4.73 15.47
N GLY A 208 5.05 4.04 15.24
CA GLY A 208 3.75 4.48 15.73
C GLY A 208 3.68 4.49 17.26
N ALA A 209 2.64 5.09 17.83
CA ALA A 209 2.46 5.12 19.28
C ALA A 209 2.54 3.70 19.89
N ALA A 210 3.36 3.56 20.93
CA ALA A 210 3.73 2.29 21.56
C ALA A 210 2.63 1.73 22.47
N LEU A 211 1.41 1.55 21.94
CA LEU A 211 0.20 1.22 22.69
C LEU A 211 0.09 -0.27 23.09
N TYR A 212 0.84 -1.16 22.44
CA TYR A 212 0.71 -2.62 22.62
C TYR A 212 1.96 -3.18 23.31
N ASN A 213 2.02 -3.07 24.64
CA ASN A 213 3.17 -3.49 25.46
C ASN A 213 4.50 -2.87 25.01
N GLY A 214 4.49 -1.57 24.72
CA GLY A 214 5.68 -0.85 24.26
C GLY A 214 5.94 -0.98 22.75
N LYS A 215 5.05 -1.64 21.99
CA LYS A 215 5.13 -1.73 20.52
C LYS A 215 4.05 -0.89 19.84
N SER A 216 4.37 -0.38 18.65
CA SER A 216 3.40 0.15 17.70
C SER A 216 2.42 -0.96 17.27
N TYR A 217 1.26 -0.59 16.70
CA TYR A 217 0.33 -1.58 16.14
C TYR A 217 1.01 -2.45 15.07
N SER A 218 1.74 -1.84 14.13
CA SER A 218 2.45 -2.53 13.06
C SER A 218 3.47 -3.52 13.60
N ALA A 219 4.31 -3.12 14.55
CA ALA A 219 5.29 -4.01 15.16
C ALA A 219 4.64 -5.14 15.98
N ALA A 220 3.51 -4.88 16.63
CA ALA A 220 2.82 -5.86 17.46
C ALA A 220 2.09 -6.95 16.65
N VAL A 221 1.63 -6.64 15.43
CA VAL A 221 0.98 -7.60 14.52
C VAL A 221 1.87 -8.01 13.34
N HIS A 222 3.13 -7.62 13.35
CA HIS A 222 4.14 -7.94 12.33
C HIS A 222 3.78 -7.44 10.92
N LEU A 223 3.37 -6.19 10.82
CA LEU A 223 3.29 -5.50 9.53
C LEU A 223 4.69 -4.99 9.14
N ALA A 224 5.02 -5.07 7.85
CA ALA A 224 6.24 -4.56 7.29
C ALA A 224 6.32 -3.03 7.46
N GLU A 225 7.45 -2.58 8.01
CA GLU A 225 7.74 -1.16 8.26
C GLU A 225 8.82 -0.62 7.31
N ASN A 226 9.43 -1.47 6.49
CA ASN A 226 10.43 -1.11 5.49
C ASN A 226 10.47 -2.16 4.35
N VAL A 227 11.36 -2.00 3.39
CA VAL A 227 11.46 -2.85 2.19
C VAL A 227 12.03 -4.25 2.44
N LYS A 228 12.70 -4.50 3.57
CA LYS A 228 13.44 -5.76 3.82
C LYS A 228 12.55 -7.01 3.79
N PRO A 229 11.36 -7.04 4.46
CA PRO A 229 10.42 -8.15 4.34
C PRO A 229 9.94 -8.38 2.90
N PHE A 230 9.76 -7.31 2.11
CA PHE A 230 9.35 -7.45 0.72
C PHE A 230 10.39 -8.24 -0.08
N VAL A 231 11.66 -7.83 -0.03
CA VAL A 231 12.74 -8.51 -0.78
C VAL A 231 12.91 -9.96 -0.33
N ALA A 232 12.96 -10.20 0.99
CA ALA A 232 13.17 -11.54 1.51
C ALA A 232 12.02 -12.50 1.12
N ILE A 233 10.76 -12.09 1.32
CA ILE A 233 9.60 -12.92 1.00
C ILE A 233 9.43 -13.11 -0.51
N ASP A 234 9.69 -12.09 -1.33
CA ASP A 234 9.66 -12.21 -2.80
C ASP A 234 10.61 -13.30 -3.29
N GLU A 235 11.89 -13.20 -2.94
CA GLU A 235 12.91 -14.17 -3.33
C GLU A 235 12.59 -15.56 -2.77
N GLY A 236 12.06 -15.62 -1.53
CA GLY A 236 11.57 -16.84 -0.92
C GLY A 236 10.46 -17.51 -1.74
N LEU A 237 9.42 -16.78 -2.13
CA LEU A 237 8.30 -17.28 -2.94
C LEU A 237 8.78 -17.75 -4.32
N ARG A 238 9.65 -16.97 -4.97
CA ARG A 238 10.24 -17.34 -6.26
C ARG A 238 11.10 -18.59 -6.18
N ALA A 239 11.86 -18.77 -5.11
CA ALA A 239 12.61 -20.00 -4.85
C ALA A 239 11.70 -21.23 -4.66
N GLN A 240 10.44 -21.02 -4.29
CA GLN A 240 9.41 -22.05 -4.25
C GLN A 240 8.63 -22.22 -5.57
N GLY A 241 9.02 -21.54 -6.65
CA GLY A 241 8.35 -21.62 -7.95
C GLY A 241 7.00 -20.90 -8.00
N LEU A 242 6.75 -19.97 -7.08
CA LEU A 242 5.59 -19.09 -7.13
C LEU A 242 5.94 -17.81 -7.89
N SER A 243 4.94 -17.23 -8.56
CA SER A 243 5.09 -15.98 -9.28
C SER A 243 5.01 -14.77 -8.35
N ALA A 244 6.10 -14.43 -7.67
CA ALA A 244 6.31 -13.09 -7.11
C ALA A 244 7.15 -12.23 -8.08
N PRO A 245 6.99 -10.89 -8.11
CA PRO A 245 7.62 -10.02 -9.11
C PRO A 245 9.14 -10.13 -9.11
N ALA A 246 9.76 -10.40 -10.26
CA ALA A 246 11.23 -10.44 -10.29
C ALA A 246 11.82 -9.09 -9.85
N ILE A 247 12.66 -9.09 -8.81
CA ILE A 247 13.36 -7.89 -8.35
C ILE A 247 14.62 -7.69 -9.21
N HIS A 248 14.71 -6.53 -9.86
CA HIS A 248 15.86 -6.16 -10.70
C HIS A 248 16.91 -5.38 -9.93
N HIS A 249 16.47 -4.43 -9.10
CA HIS A 249 17.35 -3.58 -8.28
C HIS A 249 16.68 -3.28 -6.94
N PHE A 250 17.46 -3.18 -5.87
CA PHE A 250 16.98 -2.73 -4.57
C PHE A 250 18.04 -1.90 -3.83
N ASP A 251 17.57 -1.04 -2.93
CA ASP A 251 18.35 -0.36 -1.91
C ASP A 251 17.62 -0.58 -0.57
N LEU A 252 18.14 -1.49 0.25
CA LEU A 252 17.53 -1.88 1.53
C LEU A 252 17.62 -0.79 2.60
N ASP A 253 18.63 0.07 2.52
CA ASP A 253 18.90 1.10 3.53
C ASP A 253 17.99 2.31 3.31
N HIS A 254 17.75 2.67 2.06
CA HIS A 254 16.91 3.81 1.72
C HIS A 254 15.47 3.44 1.34
N GLY A 255 15.20 2.16 1.08
CA GLY A 255 13.86 1.65 0.82
C GLY A 255 13.40 1.88 -0.61
N PHE A 256 14.24 1.57 -1.60
CA PHE A 256 13.89 1.62 -3.02
C PHE A 256 13.99 0.25 -3.67
N LEU A 257 13.15 0.01 -4.67
CA LEU A 257 13.07 -1.25 -5.41
C LEU A 257 12.62 -0.99 -6.85
N ILE A 258 13.19 -1.72 -7.81
CA ILE A 258 12.69 -1.85 -9.17
C ILE A 258 12.36 -3.32 -9.42
N SER A 259 11.12 -3.63 -9.78
CA SER A 259 10.63 -5.00 -9.98
C SER A 259 9.81 -5.17 -11.25
N GLU A 260 9.60 -6.41 -11.66
CA GLU A 260 8.70 -6.82 -12.74
C GLU A 260 7.29 -6.20 -12.58
N ASP A 261 6.70 -5.74 -13.69
CA ASP A 261 5.28 -5.36 -13.77
C ASP A 261 4.45 -6.56 -14.24
N PHE A 262 3.59 -7.10 -13.36
CA PHE A 262 2.64 -8.17 -13.71
C PHE A 262 1.45 -7.69 -14.55
N GLY A 263 1.33 -6.39 -14.81
CA GLY A 263 0.17 -5.80 -15.46
C GLY A 263 -1.00 -5.65 -14.50
N SER A 264 -2.22 -5.66 -15.04
CA SER A 264 -3.44 -5.35 -14.29
C SER A 264 -4.56 -6.38 -14.46
N GLU A 265 -4.26 -7.52 -15.07
CA GLU A 265 -5.26 -8.55 -15.32
C GLU A 265 -5.57 -9.30 -14.01
N GLY A 266 -6.70 -9.03 -13.36
CA GLY A 266 -7.02 -9.61 -12.05
C GLY A 266 -7.60 -11.03 -12.10
N VAL A 267 -8.13 -11.52 -10.98
CA VAL A 267 -8.81 -12.83 -10.87
C VAL A 267 -10.34 -12.73 -10.81
N ILE A 268 -10.89 -11.55 -11.06
CA ILE A 268 -12.32 -11.21 -10.95
C ILE A 268 -12.83 -10.59 -12.24
N GLU A 269 -14.15 -10.64 -12.44
CA GLU A 269 -14.83 -10.04 -13.59
C GLU A 269 -16.18 -9.43 -13.21
N GLY A 270 -16.72 -8.59 -14.10
CA GLY A 270 -18.08 -8.08 -14.00
C GLY A 270 -18.28 -6.92 -13.01
N ASP A 271 -19.50 -6.37 -13.05
CA ASP A 271 -20.01 -5.39 -12.10
C ASP A 271 -21.46 -5.78 -11.74
N PRO A 272 -21.75 -6.30 -10.53
CA PRO A 272 -20.84 -6.41 -9.39
C PRO A 272 -19.72 -7.45 -9.63
N PRO A 273 -18.55 -7.26 -9.00
CA PRO A 273 -17.39 -8.11 -9.21
C PRO A 273 -17.61 -9.52 -8.65
N ARG A 274 -17.25 -10.53 -9.44
CA ARG A 274 -17.38 -11.96 -9.11
C ARG A 274 -16.11 -12.75 -9.42
N PRO A 275 -15.88 -13.90 -8.76
CA PRO A 275 -14.72 -14.75 -9.05
C PRO A 275 -14.71 -15.24 -10.50
N ILE A 276 -13.57 -15.17 -11.18
CA ILE A 276 -13.34 -15.98 -12.37
C ILE A 276 -12.95 -17.38 -11.88
N VAL A 277 -13.85 -18.35 -12.05
CA VAL A 277 -13.72 -19.69 -11.45
C VAL A 277 -12.38 -20.35 -11.75
N GLU A 278 -11.95 -20.36 -13.02
CA GLU A 278 -10.65 -20.95 -13.42
C GLU A 278 -9.46 -20.32 -12.67
N ARG A 279 -9.49 -19.00 -12.45
CA ARG A 279 -8.39 -18.28 -11.80
C ARG A 279 -8.37 -18.52 -10.30
N TYR A 280 -9.55 -18.64 -9.68
CA TYR A 280 -9.67 -19.04 -8.28
C TYR A 280 -9.27 -20.50 -8.05
N GLU A 281 -9.56 -21.40 -9.00
CA GLU A 281 -9.06 -22.78 -8.96
C GLU A 281 -7.53 -22.81 -9.04
N ALA A 282 -6.93 -22.06 -9.97
CA ALA A 282 -5.48 -21.94 -10.07
C ALA A 282 -4.85 -21.34 -8.80
N ALA A 283 -5.46 -20.30 -8.23
CA ALA A 283 -5.01 -19.69 -6.98
C ALA A 283 -5.13 -20.65 -5.79
N THR A 284 -6.13 -21.53 -5.79
CA THR A 284 -6.27 -22.60 -4.79
C THR A 284 -5.17 -23.65 -4.94
N ASP A 285 -4.80 -24.00 -6.18
CA ASP A 285 -3.72 -24.95 -6.46
C ASP A 285 -2.35 -24.41 -6.02
N VAL A 286 -2.11 -23.10 -6.15
CA VAL A 286 -0.91 -22.44 -5.62
C VAL A 286 -0.78 -22.66 -4.12
N LEU A 287 -1.85 -22.44 -3.34
CA LEU A 287 -1.82 -22.66 -1.88
C LEU A 287 -1.62 -24.14 -1.56
N ALA A 288 -2.28 -25.05 -2.28
CA ALA A 288 -2.08 -26.48 -2.08
C ALA A 288 -0.62 -26.89 -2.34
N ALA A 289 0.00 -26.37 -3.40
CA ALA A 289 1.40 -26.63 -3.74
C ALA A 289 2.40 -25.99 -2.76
N LEU A 290 2.10 -24.79 -2.25
CA LEU A 290 2.93 -24.12 -1.24
C LEU A 290 2.91 -24.89 0.08
N HIS A 291 1.72 -25.23 0.56
CA HIS A 291 1.54 -25.86 1.86
C HIS A 291 1.95 -27.35 1.89
N ASP A 292 2.21 -27.96 0.74
CA ASP A 292 2.80 -29.30 0.63
C ASP A 292 4.31 -29.32 0.94
N LYS A 293 4.95 -28.16 0.94
CA LYS A 293 6.40 -28.03 1.13
C LYS A 293 6.77 -27.84 2.59
N THR A 294 7.95 -28.33 2.96
CA THR A 294 8.64 -27.87 4.18
C THR A 294 9.35 -26.56 3.86
N LEU A 295 8.78 -25.44 4.32
CA LEU A 295 9.31 -24.10 4.04
C LEU A 295 10.27 -23.66 5.14
N PRO A 296 11.33 -22.90 4.82
CA PRO A 296 12.26 -22.42 5.82
C PRO A 296 11.64 -21.29 6.66
N GLU A 297 11.99 -21.23 7.94
CA GLU A 297 11.56 -20.16 8.87
C GLU A 297 12.41 -18.88 8.72
N THR A 298 13.51 -18.99 7.97
CA THR A 298 14.45 -17.89 7.70
C THR A 298 14.81 -17.85 6.24
N LEU A 299 15.03 -16.65 5.71
CA LEU A 299 15.31 -16.39 4.30
C LEU A 299 16.62 -15.61 4.16
N PRO A 300 17.40 -15.85 3.08
CA PRO A 300 18.54 -15.00 2.77
C PRO A 300 18.07 -13.58 2.44
N LEU A 301 18.87 -12.58 2.82
CA LEU A 301 18.63 -11.17 2.47
C LEU A 301 19.97 -10.42 2.44
N ASP A 302 20.52 -10.18 1.26
CA ASP A 302 21.74 -9.38 1.04
C ASP A 302 22.89 -9.66 2.05
N GLY A 303 23.34 -10.92 2.08
CA GLY A 303 24.40 -11.36 3.01
C GLY A 303 23.97 -11.51 4.47
N GLN A 304 22.71 -11.20 4.79
CA GLN A 304 22.09 -11.37 6.10
C GLN A 304 20.99 -12.45 6.04
N THR A 305 20.33 -12.66 7.18
CA THR A 305 19.20 -13.58 7.31
C THR A 305 17.99 -12.83 7.83
N TYR A 306 16.88 -12.97 7.12
CA TYR A 306 15.57 -12.49 7.55
C TYR A 306 14.81 -13.62 8.25
N ALA A 307 14.43 -13.41 9.52
CA ALA A 307 13.57 -14.34 10.24
C ALA A 307 12.11 -13.97 10.00
N ILE A 308 11.32 -14.92 9.49
CA ILE A 308 9.89 -14.68 9.25
C ILE A 308 9.18 -14.62 10.61
N PRO A 309 8.44 -13.54 10.92
CA PRO A 309 7.75 -13.43 12.20
C PRO A 309 6.71 -14.53 12.38
N VAL A 310 6.56 -15.03 13.61
CA VAL A 310 5.53 -16.01 13.94
C VAL A 310 4.22 -15.30 14.24
N PHE A 311 3.12 -15.74 13.63
CA PHE A 311 1.80 -15.21 13.94
C PHE A 311 1.29 -15.78 15.26
N ASP A 312 1.80 -15.22 16.36
CA ASP A 312 1.55 -15.73 17.70
C ASP A 312 0.17 -15.34 18.26
N ILE A 313 -0.14 -15.89 19.45
CA ILE A 313 -1.39 -15.61 20.14
C ILE A 313 -1.56 -14.12 20.47
N GLY A 314 -0.47 -13.40 20.75
CA GLY A 314 -0.51 -11.98 21.07
C GLY A 314 -0.96 -11.16 19.86
N ALA A 315 -0.31 -11.38 18.72
CA ALA A 315 -0.65 -10.74 17.45
C ALA A 315 -2.10 -11.06 17.03
N MET A 316 -2.53 -12.32 17.10
CA MET A 316 -3.90 -12.72 16.77
C MET A 316 -4.94 -12.07 17.67
N LEU A 317 -4.69 -11.98 18.99
CA LEU A 317 -5.62 -11.34 19.92
C LEU A 317 -5.67 -9.82 19.75
N ILE A 318 -4.57 -9.16 19.37
CA ILE A 318 -4.57 -7.73 19.02
C ILE A 318 -5.46 -7.49 17.81
N GLU A 319 -5.32 -8.30 16.75
CA GLU A 319 -6.16 -8.20 15.56
C GLU A 319 -7.65 -8.45 15.86
N ILE A 320 -7.96 -9.49 16.62
CA ILE A 320 -9.32 -9.79 17.09
C ILE A 320 -9.88 -8.64 17.94
N GLY A 321 -9.02 -8.00 18.75
CA GLY A 321 -9.35 -6.89 19.63
C GLY A 321 -9.87 -5.65 18.91
N LEU A 322 -9.64 -5.54 17.59
CA LEU A 322 -10.25 -4.47 16.78
C LEU A 322 -11.79 -4.53 16.79
N MET A 323 -12.37 -5.72 16.96
CA MET A 323 -13.82 -5.89 17.03
C MET A 323 -14.44 -5.15 18.23
N PRO A 324 -14.05 -5.43 19.49
CA PRO A 324 -14.56 -4.70 20.64
C PRO A 324 -14.06 -3.24 20.71
N GLU A 325 -12.91 -2.92 20.14
CA GLU A 325 -12.35 -1.55 20.17
C GLU A 325 -13.04 -0.61 19.16
N TRP A 326 -13.38 -1.11 17.97
CA TRP A 326 -13.85 -0.26 16.87
C TRP A 326 -15.27 -0.61 16.40
N TYR A 327 -15.55 -1.88 16.10
CA TYR A 327 -16.84 -2.26 15.52
C TYR A 327 -17.99 -2.14 16.52
N LEU A 328 -17.83 -2.66 17.74
CA LEU A 328 -18.89 -2.63 18.75
C LEU A 328 -19.27 -1.21 19.20
N PRO A 329 -18.32 -0.31 19.49
CA PRO A 329 -18.62 1.11 19.65
C PRO A 329 -19.24 1.74 18.40
N ASP A 330 -18.93 1.24 17.20
CA ASP A 330 -19.56 1.68 15.95
C ASP A 330 -21.02 1.26 15.78
N ARG A 331 -21.44 0.28 16.57
CA ARG A 331 -22.82 -0.18 16.66
C ARG A 331 -23.52 0.27 17.94
N ASN A 332 -22.95 1.22 18.69
CA ASN A 332 -23.45 1.67 20.00
C ASN A 332 -23.65 0.51 20.99
N ALA A 333 -22.78 -0.51 20.91
CA ALA A 333 -22.84 -1.71 21.74
C ALA A 333 -21.47 -2.04 22.38
N PRO A 334 -20.81 -1.09 23.07
CA PRO A 334 -19.54 -1.38 23.75
C PRO A 334 -19.73 -2.49 24.80
N LEU A 335 -18.70 -3.33 24.97
CA LEU A 335 -18.72 -4.39 25.97
C LEU A 335 -18.39 -3.85 27.36
N ALA A 336 -19.05 -4.39 28.39
CA ALA A 336 -18.58 -4.29 29.76
C ALA A 336 -17.27 -5.07 29.95
N ASP A 337 -16.53 -4.78 31.02
CA ASP A 337 -15.23 -5.40 31.29
C ASP A 337 -15.30 -6.92 31.42
N GLU A 338 -16.36 -7.44 32.03
CA GLU A 338 -16.60 -8.88 32.16
C GLU A 338 -16.83 -9.55 30.80
N GLN A 339 -17.69 -8.96 29.96
CA GLN A 339 -17.97 -9.46 28.60
C GLN A 339 -16.71 -9.41 27.73
N ARG A 340 -15.89 -8.36 27.88
CA ARG A 340 -14.62 -8.23 27.19
C ARG A 340 -13.63 -9.31 27.65
N ALA A 341 -13.56 -9.60 28.94
CA ALA A 341 -12.71 -10.67 29.47
C ALA A 341 -13.14 -12.04 28.96
N GLU A 342 -14.45 -12.34 28.95
CA GLU A 342 -15.03 -13.56 28.38
C GLU A 342 -14.69 -13.72 26.89
N PHE A 343 -14.85 -12.64 26.11
CA PHE A 343 -14.53 -12.62 24.69
C PHE A 343 -13.08 -13.06 24.43
N PHE A 344 -12.11 -12.46 25.13
CA PHE A 344 -10.71 -12.84 24.96
C PHE A 344 -10.37 -14.21 25.54
N ALA A 345 -11.09 -14.68 26.57
CA ALA A 345 -10.91 -16.04 27.10
C ALA A 345 -11.32 -17.09 26.06
N MET A 346 -12.49 -16.95 25.43
CA MET A 346 -12.93 -17.88 24.37
C MET A 346 -11.96 -17.90 23.20
N TRP A 347 -11.48 -16.73 22.75
CA TRP A 347 -10.50 -16.67 21.67
C TRP A 347 -9.17 -17.34 22.04
N ARG A 348 -8.67 -17.16 23.27
CA ARG A 348 -7.47 -17.86 23.73
C ARG A 348 -7.63 -19.36 23.64
N GLU A 349 -8.78 -19.91 24.04
CA GLU A 349 -9.05 -21.34 23.96
C GLU A 349 -9.12 -21.83 22.50
N LEU A 350 -9.87 -21.14 21.65
CA LEU A 350 -10.03 -21.50 20.23
C LEU A 350 -8.70 -21.44 19.45
N LEU A 351 -7.84 -20.47 19.76
CA LEU A 351 -6.56 -20.29 19.06
C LEU A 351 -5.50 -21.33 19.44
N LYS A 352 -5.67 -22.10 20.53
CA LYS A 352 -4.70 -23.15 20.91
C LYS A 352 -4.46 -24.13 19.77
N LYS A 353 -5.52 -24.62 19.13
CA LYS A 353 -5.43 -25.64 18.08
C LYS A 353 -4.71 -25.13 16.81
N PRO A 354 -5.10 -23.99 16.19
CA PRO A 354 -4.34 -23.42 15.08
C PRO A 354 -2.88 -23.09 15.40
N LEU A 355 -2.57 -22.67 16.62
CA LEU A 355 -1.19 -22.36 17.04
C LEU A 355 -0.30 -23.61 17.23
N THR A 356 -0.89 -24.78 17.45
CA THR A 356 -0.18 -26.06 17.52
C THR A 356 -0.11 -26.80 16.18
N ALA A 357 -0.86 -26.35 15.17
CA ALA A 357 -0.81 -26.93 13.84
C ALA A 357 0.56 -26.70 13.16
N PRO A 358 0.96 -27.54 12.19
CA PRO A 358 2.16 -27.30 11.39
C PRO A 358 2.15 -25.90 10.80
N LYS A 359 3.26 -25.17 11.00
CA LYS A 359 3.40 -23.81 10.47
C LYS A 359 3.86 -23.85 9.03
N THR A 360 3.31 -22.93 8.24
CA THR A 360 3.74 -22.60 6.88
C THR A 360 3.84 -21.07 6.77
N TRP A 361 4.28 -20.59 5.63
CA TRP A 361 4.13 -19.18 5.28
C TRP A 361 2.65 -18.86 5.08
N ILE A 362 2.16 -17.89 5.85
CA ILE A 362 0.89 -17.20 5.64
C ILE A 362 1.22 -15.91 4.89
N ILE A 363 0.73 -15.77 3.67
CA ILE A 363 0.83 -14.56 2.83
C ILE A 363 -0.06 -13.45 3.39
N ARG A 364 -1.12 -13.81 4.14
CA ARG A 364 -2.03 -12.94 4.91
C ARG A 364 -3.07 -12.23 4.05
N ASP A 365 -2.65 -11.55 2.99
CA ASP A 365 -3.53 -10.82 2.07
C ASP A 365 -3.66 -11.52 0.69
N TYR A 366 -3.77 -12.85 0.72
CA TYR A 366 -3.96 -13.69 -0.47
C TYR A 366 -5.42 -13.67 -0.94
N HIS A 367 -5.81 -12.63 -1.69
CA HIS A 367 -7.18 -12.41 -2.21
C HIS A 367 -7.21 -11.38 -3.38
N SER A 368 -8.39 -11.00 -3.91
CA SER A 368 -8.58 -10.44 -5.26
C SER A 368 -8.26 -8.96 -5.60
N PRO A 369 -7.40 -8.21 -4.91
CA PRO A 369 -6.58 -7.21 -5.59
C PRO A 369 -5.11 -7.64 -5.71
N ASN A 370 -4.72 -8.67 -4.97
CA ASN A 370 -3.33 -9.06 -4.78
C ASN A 370 -2.93 -10.30 -5.59
N LEU A 371 -3.86 -10.79 -6.43
CA LEU A 371 -3.64 -11.88 -7.38
C LEU A 371 -3.79 -11.35 -8.80
N ILE A 372 -2.71 -11.46 -9.58
CA ILE A 372 -2.64 -11.03 -10.98
C ILE A 372 -2.54 -12.26 -11.87
N TRP A 373 -3.38 -12.32 -12.90
CA TRP A 373 -3.38 -13.39 -13.89
C TRP A 373 -2.26 -13.18 -14.92
N LEU A 374 -1.39 -14.18 -15.02
CA LEU A 374 -0.25 -14.20 -15.93
C LEU A 374 -0.51 -15.24 -17.01
N GLY A 375 -1.39 -14.90 -17.96
CA GLY A 375 -1.89 -15.82 -18.98
C GLY A 375 -0.83 -16.41 -19.93
N ASN A 376 0.36 -15.83 -19.95
CA ASN A 376 1.53 -16.30 -20.69
C ASN A 376 2.38 -17.33 -19.92
N ARG A 377 2.15 -17.52 -18.60
CA ARG A 377 2.82 -18.53 -17.77
C ARG A 377 2.02 -19.84 -17.76
N THR A 378 2.54 -20.88 -17.10
CA THR A 378 1.90 -22.22 -17.08
C THR A 378 1.66 -22.72 -15.65
N GLY A 379 0.70 -23.62 -15.47
CA GLY A 379 0.41 -24.21 -14.16
C GLY A 379 0.07 -23.16 -13.10
N ILE A 380 0.68 -23.30 -11.92
CA ILE A 380 0.52 -22.38 -10.77
C ILE A 380 1.20 -21.03 -11.00
N GLU A 381 2.16 -20.94 -11.92
CA GLU A 381 2.86 -19.68 -12.22
C GLU A 381 1.94 -18.66 -12.92
N ARG A 382 0.76 -19.10 -13.40
CA ARG A 382 -0.28 -18.20 -13.93
C ARG A 382 -0.87 -17.25 -12.88
N VAL A 383 -0.58 -17.47 -11.60
CA VAL A 383 -1.07 -16.63 -10.51
C VAL A 383 0.10 -15.84 -9.94
N GLY A 384 0.24 -14.60 -10.40
CA GLY A 384 1.11 -13.59 -9.80
C GLY A 384 0.57 -13.18 -8.43
N VAL A 385 1.43 -13.17 -7.42
CA VAL A 385 1.11 -12.76 -6.05
C VAL A 385 1.85 -11.47 -5.73
N ILE A 386 1.13 -10.47 -5.23
CA ILE A 386 1.69 -9.21 -4.72
C ILE A 386 1.23 -8.99 -3.27
N ASP A 387 1.74 -7.93 -2.63
CA ASP A 387 1.35 -7.53 -1.25
C ASP A 387 1.62 -8.61 -0.18
N PHE A 388 2.72 -9.35 -0.33
CA PHE A 388 3.13 -10.48 0.52
C PHE A 388 4.13 -10.10 1.62
N GLN A 389 4.58 -8.85 1.70
CA GLN A 389 5.61 -8.40 2.67
C GLN A 389 5.21 -8.58 4.14
N ASP A 390 3.91 -8.72 4.41
CA ASP A 390 3.36 -8.93 5.75
C ASP A 390 3.26 -10.42 6.11
N ALA A 391 3.96 -11.27 5.36
CA ALA A 391 3.97 -12.71 5.56
C ALA A 391 4.53 -13.12 6.93
N VAL A 392 3.91 -14.15 7.50
CA VAL A 392 4.19 -14.66 8.85
C VAL A 392 4.14 -16.19 8.86
N LEU A 393 4.73 -16.82 9.89
CA LEU A 393 4.61 -18.25 10.11
C LEU A 393 3.34 -18.58 10.89
N GLY A 394 2.48 -19.45 10.37
CA GLY A 394 1.26 -19.87 11.05
C GLY A 394 0.47 -20.96 10.34
N PRO A 395 -0.80 -21.19 10.71
CA PRO A 395 -1.63 -22.26 10.15
C PRO A 395 -1.99 -22.02 8.68
N GLN A 396 -1.80 -23.06 7.87
CA GLN A 396 -2.13 -23.11 6.44
C GLN A 396 -3.58 -22.74 6.08
N SER A 397 -4.53 -22.86 7.01
CA SER A 397 -5.94 -22.54 6.75
C SER A 397 -6.18 -21.04 6.56
N TYR A 398 -5.28 -20.17 7.03
CA TYR A 398 -5.47 -18.72 6.97
C TYR A 398 -5.60 -18.19 5.53
N ASP A 399 -4.66 -18.53 4.66
CA ASP A 399 -4.69 -18.05 3.26
C ASP A 399 -5.79 -18.71 2.44
N VAL A 400 -6.14 -19.96 2.77
CA VAL A 400 -7.29 -20.64 2.14
C VAL A 400 -8.57 -19.88 2.49
N VAL A 401 -8.79 -19.52 3.75
CA VAL A 401 -9.90 -18.64 4.14
C VAL A 401 -9.81 -17.30 3.40
N SER A 402 -8.63 -16.70 3.31
CA SER A 402 -8.45 -15.40 2.67
C SER A 402 -8.93 -15.39 1.22
N LEU A 403 -8.62 -16.44 0.46
CA LEU A 403 -9.06 -16.61 -0.93
C LEU A 403 -10.55 -16.93 -1.01
N LEU A 404 -11.02 -17.92 -0.25
CA LEU A 404 -12.36 -18.49 -0.41
C LEU A 404 -13.46 -17.62 0.22
N GLN A 405 -13.08 -16.76 1.16
CA GLN A 405 -13.93 -15.74 1.80
C GLN A 405 -13.34 -14.36 1.56
N ASP A 406 -13.21 -14.05 0.27
CA ASP A 406 -12.59 -12.83 -0.21
C ASP A 406 -13.25 -11.57 0.38
N ALA A 407 -12.43 -10.73 1.01
CA ALA A 407 -12.91 -9.53 1.69
C ALA A 407 -13.31 -8.40 0.71
N ARG A 408 -13.09 -8.56 -0.60
CA ARG A 408 -13.38 -7.54 -1.64
C ARG A 408 -14.60 -7.87 -2.50
N ILE A 409 -14.91 -9.14 -2.72
CA ILE A 409 -16.03 -9.59 -3.56
C ILE A 409 -16.91 -10.62 -2.85
N ASP A 410 -18.16 -10.78 -3.28
CA ASP A 410 -19.04 -11.85 -2.78
C ASP A 410 -18.70 -13.18 -3.44
N VAL A 411 -17.93 -14.03 -2.75
CA VAL A 411 -17.73 -15.44 -3.13
C VAL A 411 -18.98 -16.27 -2.76
N PRO A 412 -19.68 -16.86 -3.75
CA PRO A 412 -20.81 -17.76 -3.51
C PRO A 412 -20.40 -18.99 -2.70
N GLU A 413 -21.28 -19.45 -1.81
CA GLU A 413 -21.02 -20.59 -0.91
C GLU A 413 -20.68 -21.88 -1.67
N ASN A 414 -21.35 -22.13 -2.80
CA ASN A 414 -21.05 -23.29 -3.63
C ASN A 414 -19.64 -23.22 -4.26
N ILE A 415 -19.15 -22.02 -4.59
CA ILE A 415 -17.78 -21.83 -5.10
C ILE A 415 -16.78 -22.04 -3.95
N GLU A 416 -17.02 -21.45 -2.79
CA GLU A 416 -16.22 -21.67 -1.57
C GLU A 416 -16.07 -23.16 -1.27
N LEU A 417 -17.18 -23.91 -1.18
CA LEU A 417 -17.17 -25.35 -0.88
C LEU A 417 -16.47 -26.18 -1.97
N THR A 418 -16.64 -25.80 -3.24
CA THR A 418 -15.97 -26.48 -4.37
C THR A 418 -14.45 -26.31 -4.30
N LEU A 419 -13.98 -25.08 -4.06
CA LEU A 419 -12.56 -24.78 -3.96
C LEU A 419 -11.94 -25.36 -2.68
N LEU A 420 -12.65 -25.33 -1.55
CA LEU A 420 -12.22 -25.99 -0.32
C LEU A 420 -12.04 -27.50 -0.53
N SER A 421 -13.00 -28.13 -1.22
CA SER A 421 -12.92 -29.54 -1.59
C SER A 421 -11.75 -29.83 -2.54
N ARG A 422 -11.47 -28.92 -3.48
CA ARG A 422 -10.32 -29.00 -4.38
C ARG A 422 -9.00 -28.95 -3.60
N TYR A 423 -8.85 -28.00 -2.69
CA TYR A 423 -7.67 -27.88 -1.82
C TYR A 423 -7.45 -29.16 -0.99
N ILE A 424 -8.49 -29.64 -0.30
CA ILE A 424 -8.43 -30.85 0.52
C ILE A 424 -8.05 -32.08 -0.32
N LYS A 425 -8.62 -32.22 -1.53
CA LYS A 425 -8.30 -33.31 -2.44
C LYS A 425 -6.82 -33.28 -2.86
N ALA A 426 -6.30 -32.09 -3.20
CA ALA A 426 -4.90 -31.93 -3.55
C ALA A 426 -3.98 -32.30 -2.37
N ARG A 427 -4.30 -31.83 -1.16
CA ARG A 427 -3.50 -32.13 0.04
C ARG A 427 -3.51 -33.60 0.42
N ARG A 428 -4.67 -34.28 0.34
CA ARG A 428 -4.75 -35.74 0.56
C ARG A 428 -4.00 -36.56 -0.48
N ALA A 429 -3.92 -36.06 -1.71
CA ALA A 429 -3.17 -36.73 -2.77
C ALA A 429 -1.65 -36.62 -2.55
N ALA A 430 -1.19 -35.53 -1.96
CA ALA A 430 0.23 -35.30 -1.68
C ALA A 430 0.68 -35.88 -0.33
N ASP A 431 -0.17 -35.84 0.69
CA ASP A 431 0.08 -36.35 2.03
C ASP A 431 -1.05 -37.28 2.50
N ALA A 432 -0.75 -38.58 2.62
CA ALA A 432 -1.69 -39.59 3.11
C ALA A 432 -2.06 -39.38 4.60
N GLY A 433 -1.25 -38.64 5.36
CA GLY A 433 -1.51 -38.26 6.76
C GLY A 433 -2.43 -37.05 6.91
N PHE A 434 -2.85 -36.40 5.82
CA PHE A 434 -3.68 -35.21 5.87
C PHE A 434 -5.11 -35.52 6.38
N ASP A 435 -5.44 -35.01 7.56
CA ASP A 435 -6.77 -35.09 8.15
C ASP A 435 -7.66 -33.93 7.68
N ALA A 436 -8.66 -34.24 6.84
CA ALA A 436 -9.58 -33.22 6.33
C ALA A 436 -10.59 -32.73 7.37
N ALA A 437 -10.95 -33.55 8.37
CA ALA A 437 -11.86 -33.11 9.42
C ALA A 437 -11.14 -32.12 10.34
N ASP A 438 -9.88 -32.42 10.68
CA ASP A 438 -9.02 -31.50 11.43
C ASP A 438 -8.81 -30.19 10.67
N PHE A 439 -8.52 -30.26 9.36
CA PHE A 439 -8.38 -29.07 8.53
C PHE A 439 -9.68 -28.26 8.43
N ALA A 440 -10.85 -28.89 8.33
CA ALA A 440 -12.13 -28.20 8.29
C ALA A 440 -12.39 -27.41 9.59
N GLU A 441 -12.00 -27.96 10.74
CA GLU A 441 -12.07 -27.24 12.01
C GLU A 441 -11.10 -26.06 12.05
N LEU A 442 -9.85 -26.25 11.60
CA LEU A 442 -8.87 -25.17 11.47
C LEU A 442 -9.33 -24.06 10.52
N TYR A 443 -10.00 -24.42 9.42
CA TYR A 443 -10.59 -23.49 8.48
C TYR A 443 -11.72 -22.69 9.13
N ALA A 444 -12.61 -23.33 9.88
CA ALA A 444 -13.69 -22.65 10.60
C ALA A 444 -13.15 -21.66 11.64
N ILE A 445 -12.16 -22.05 12.46
CA ILE A 445 -11.57 -21.18 13.48
C ILE A 445 -10.87 -19.97 12.84
N MET A 446 -10.10 -20.17 11.76
CA MET A 446 -9.42 -19.07 11.06
C MET A 446 -10.39 -18.18 10.28
N SER A 447 -11.46 -18.74 9.73
CA SER A 447 -12.57 -17.98 9.15
C SER A 447 -13.21 -17.05 10.17
N ALA A 448 -13.55 -17.55 11.35
CA ALA A 448 -14.07 -16.71 12.43
C ALA A 448 -13.07 -15.63 12.83
N GLN A 449 -11.79 -15.99 13.06
CA GLN A 449 -10.76 -15.02 13.49
C GLN A 449 -10.59 -13.89 12.48
N ARG A 450 -10.43 -14.22 11.20
CA ARG A 450 -10.18 -13.24 10.14
C ARG A 450 -11.39 -12.33 9.94
N ASN A 451 -12.60 -12.88 9.91
CA ASN A 451 -13.81 -12.08 9.71
C ASN A 451 -14.12 -11.17 10.92
N THR A 452 -13.87 -11.64 12.14
CA THR A 452 -13.93 -10.81 13.36
C THR A 452 -12.95 -9.64 13.28
N ARG A 453 -11.69 -9.88 12.90
CA ARG A 453 -10.70 -8.82 12.66
C ARG A 453 -11.21 -7.83 11.62
N LEU A 454 -11.69 -8.31 10.47
CA LEU A 454 -12.09 -7.46 9.34
C LEU A 454 -13.26 -6.51 9.69
N LEU A 455 -14.25 -6.95 10.48
CA LEU A 455 -15.31 -6.07 10.98
C LEU A 455 -14.74 -4.90 11.77
N GLY A 456 -13.81 -5.19 12.70
CA GLY A 456 -13.07 -4.18 13.46
C GLY A 456 -12.22 -3.27 12.57
N THR A 457 -11.45 -3.83 11.64
CA THR A 457 -10.60 -3.08 10.70
C THR A 457 -11.40 -2.09 9.87
N PHE A 458 -12.55 -2.50 9.30
CA PHE A 458 -13.35 -1.61 8.47
C PHE A 458 -14.03 -0.51 9.29
N ALA A 459 -14.47 -0.81 10.52
CA ALA A 459 -14.97 0.22 11.44
C ALA A 459 -13.87 1.24 11.81
N ARG A 460 -12.65 0.76 12.07
CA ARG A 460 -11.48 1.62 12.33
C ARG A 460 -11.15 2.53 11.16
N LEU A 461 -11.07 1.97 9.94
CA LEU A 461 -10.79 2.73 8.72
C LEU A 461 -11.82 3.84 8.48
N ASN A 462 -13.10 3.58 8.79
CA ASN A 462 -14.11 4.62 8.73
C ASN A 462 -13.91 5.70 9.79
N ARG A 463 -13.85 5.30 11.08
CA ARG A 463 -13.88 6.25 12.20
C ARG A 463 -12.59 7.05 12.40
N ARG A 464 -11.44 6.39 12.24
CA ARG A 464 -10.13 7.01 12.46
C ARG A 464 -9.57 7.61 11.18
N ASP A 465 -9.73 6.90 10.07
CA ASP A 465 -9.01 7.22 8.82
C ASP A 465 -9.91 7.90 7.76
N GLY A 466 -11.19 8.13 8.04
CA GLY A 466 -12.12 8.82 7.15
C GLY A 466 -12.41 8.07 5.85
N LYS A 467 -12.37 6.73 5.87
CA LYS A 467 -12.57 5.87 4.67
C LYS A 467 -13.91 5.10 4.71
N PRO A 468 -15.07 5.77 4.54
CA PRO A 468 -16.39 5.15 4.69
C PRO A 468 -16.71 4.09 3.63
N HIS A 469 -16.08 4.16 2.45
CA HIS A 469 -16.31 3.20 1.37
C HIS A 469 -15.95 1.75 1.74
N TYR A 470 -15.15 1.51 2.79
CA TYR A 470 -14.88 0.16 3.31
C TYR A 470 -16.10 -0.47 4.01
N LEU A 471 -17.04 0.33 4.51
CA LEU A 471 -18.23 -0.18 5.20
C LEU A 471 -19.11 -1.04 4.29
N ARG A 472 -19.09 -0.79 2.97
CA ARG A 472 -19.82 -1.59 1.96
C ARG A 472 -19.47 -3.08 2.01
N HIS A 473 -18.30 -3.44 2.57
CA HIS A 473 -17.85 -4.82 2.68
C HIS A 473 -18.37 -5.52 3.95
N GLN A 474 -18.83 -4.78 4.98
CA GLN A 474 -19.24 -5.38 6.26
C GLN A 474 -20.37 -6.41 6.15
N PRO A 475 -21.46 -6.20 5.34
CA PRO A 475 -22.53 -7.20 5.22
C PRO A 475 -22.03 -8.56 4.73
N ARG A 476 -21.03 -8.57 3.84
CA ARG A 476 -20.40 -9.79 3.37
C ARG A 476 -19.54 -10.46 4.43
N ILE A 477 -18.67 -9.68 5.09
CA ILE A 477 -17.84 -10.21 6.19
C ILE A 477 -18.72 -10.81 7.29
N TRP A 478 -19.87 -10.18 7.56
CA TRP A 478 -20.87 -10.73 8.47
C TRP A 478 -21.43 -12.06 7.99
N THR A 479 -21.77 -12.18 6.70
CA THR A 479 -22.23 -13.44 6.10
C THR A 479 -21.18 -14.56 6.26
N TYR A 480 -19.91 -14.28 5.99
CA TYR A 480 -18.83 -15.25 6.18
C TYR A 480 -18.61 -15.63 7.64
N LEU A 481 -18.68 -14.66 8.55
CA LEU A 481 -18.64 -14.92 9.97
C LEU A 481 -19.79 -15.84 10.40
N GLN A 482 -21.03 -15.58 9.96
CA GLN A 482 -22.18 -16.44 10.28
C GLN A 482 -22.00 -17.87 9.76
N ARG A 483 -21.47 -18.05 8.54
CA ARG A 483 -21.12 -19.39 8.01
C ARG A 483 -20.08 -20.08 8.90
N SER A 484 -19.05 -19.37 9.33
CA SER A 484 -18.01 -19.93 10.21
C SER A 484 -18.58 -20.36 11.56
N LEU A 485 -19.40 -19.50 12.19
CA LEU A 485 -20.00 -19.73 13.50
C LEU A 485 -21.02 -20.89 13.49
N ALA A 486 -21.48 -21.35 12.32
CA ALA A 486 -22.30 -22.54 12.20
C ALA A 486 -21.52 -23.85 12.49
N HIS A 487 -20.18 -23.82 12.45
CA HIS A 487 -19.36 -24.98 12.74
C HIS A 487 -19.46 -25.38 14.23
N PRO A 488 -19.62 -26.67 14.58
CA PRO A 488 -19.82 -27.12 15.96
C PRO A 488 -18.71 -26.70 16.94
N ALA A 489 -17.45 -26.67 16.48
CA ALA A 489 -16.32 -26.24 17.31
C ALA A 489 -16.40 -24.77 17.77
N LEU A 490 -17.24 -23.96 17.13
CA LEU A 490 -17.45 -22.55 17.45
C LEU A 490 -18.76 -22.29 18.21
N GLY A 491 -19.44 -23.34 18.70
CA GLY A 491 -20.77 -23.21 19.34
C GLY A 491 -20.82 -22.16 20.46
N SER A 492 -19.88 -22.19 21.40
CA SER A 492 -19.82 -21.20 22.48
C SER A 492 -19.56 -19.78 21.97
N LEU A 493 -18.70 -19.63 20.96
CA LEU A 493 -18.42 -18.34 20.35
C LEU A 493 -19.67 -17.82 19.61
N ARG A 494 -20.36 -18.68 18.86
CA ARG A 494 -21.61 -18.35 18.16
C ARG A 494 -22.65 -17.82 19.14
N ASP A 495 -22.90 -18.55 20.22
CA ASP A 495 -23.92 -18.18 21.19
C ASP A 495 -23.58 -16.84 21.86
N TRP A 496 -22.29 -16.59 22.14
CA TRP A 496 -21.83 -15.30 22.62
C TRP A 496 -22.01 -14.18 21.58
N TYR A 497 -21.69 -14.41 20.31
CA TYR A 497 -21.88 -13.41 19.24
C TYR A 497 -23.36 -13.06 19.05
N LEU A 498 -24.24 -14.05 19.07
CA LEU A 498 -25.70 -13.84 18.98
C LEU A 498 -26.23 -12.96 20.12
N ALA A 499 -25.66 -13.10 21.32
CA ALA A 499 -26.08 -12.33 22.48
C ALA A 499 -25.49 -10.90 22.53
N ASN A 500 -24.28 -10.70 22.00
CA ASN A 500 -23.51 -9.48 22.28
C ASN A 500 -23.15 -8.65 21.04
N VAL A 501 -23.24 -9.22 19.83
CA VAL A 501 -22.74 -8.59 18.62
C VAL A 501 -23.87 -8.25 17.65
N PRO A 502 -24.22 -6.97 17.50
CA PRO A 502 -25.22 -6.56 16.51
C PRO A 502 -24.69 -6.71 15.06
N PRO A 503 -25.57 -7.04 14.10
CA PRO A 503 -25.21 -7.11 12.69
C PRO A 503 -24.81 -5.71 12.14
N PRO A 504 -24.08 -5.64 11.02
CA PRO A 504 -23.76 -4.38 10.38
C PRO A 504 -25.04 -3.70 9.86
N GLN A 505 -25.03 -2.36 9.82
CA GLN A 505 -26.10 -1.60 9.18
C GLN A 505 -26.00 -1.82 7.66
N GLY A 506 -27.15 -2.11 7.03
CA GLY A 506 -27.26 -2.35 5.58
C GLY A 506 -27.11 -1.08 4.75
#